data_AF-A0A501WT65-F1
#
_entry.id   AF-A0A501WT65-F1
#
_cell.length_a   1.000
_cell.length_b   1.000
_cell.length_c   1.000
_cell.angle_alpha   90.00
_cell.angle_beta   90.00
_cell.angle_gamma   90.00
#
_symmetry.space_group_name_H-M   'P 1'
#
loop_
_entity.id
_entity.type
_entity.pdbx_description
1 polymer ?
#
loop_
_entity_poly.entity_id
_entity_poly.type
_entity_poly.pdbx_seq_one_letter_code
_entity_poly.pdbx_strand_id
1 'polypeptide(L)' 'MTTRHHPRAPGTFLGRLAREARFRRDIARLEALDDHLLRDIGVARPGIRRAVRGQD' A
#
# COMPACT_ATOMS: atom_id res chain seq x y z
N MET A 1 -40.92 -19.85 -4.62
CA MET A 1 -40.08 -18.65 -4.42
C MET A 1 -38.76 -19.08 -3.82
N THR A 2 -37.66 -19.05 -4.59
CA THR A 2 -36.33 -19.49 -4.15
C THR A 2 -35.44 -18.27 -3.91
N THR A 3 -35.06 -18.04 -2.66
CA THR A 3 -34.11 -17.00 -2.27
C THR A 3 -32.68 -17.47 -2.55
N ARG A 4 -32.00 -16.81 -3.50
CA ARG A 4 -30.58 -17.02 -3.80
C ARG A 4 -29.74 -16.61 -2.58
N HIS A 5 -29.02 -17.57 -2.02
CA HIS A 5 -27.92 -17.31 -1.09
C HIS A 5 -26.76 -16.60 -1.81
N HIS A 6 -26.33 -15.46 -1.25
CA HIS A 6 -25.19 -14.66 -1.71
C HIS A 6 -23.91 -15.13 -0.98
N PRO A 7 -22.88 -15.66 -1.67
CA PRO A 7 -21.64 -16.06 -1.00
C PRO A 7 -20.80 -14.82 -0.63
N ARG A 8 -20.58 -14.62 0.67
CA ARG A 8 -19.57 -13.68 1.17
C ARG A 8 -18.16 -14.29 1.04
N ALA A 9 -17.35 -13.61 0.23
CA ALA A 9 -15.90 -13.39 0.33
C ALA A 9 -14.91 -14.56 0.57
N PRO A 10 -14.18 -14.96 -0.48
CA PRO A 10 -12.77 -15.37 -0.40
C PRO A 10 -11.77 -14.23 -0.72
N GLY A 11 -12.23 -12.99 -0.90
CA GLY A 11 -11.43 -11.88 -1.45
C GLY A 11 -10.49 -11.15 -0.47
N THR A 12 -10.57 -11.39 0.83
CA THR A 12 -9.81 -10.61 1.83
C THR A 12 -8.34 -11.02 1.95
N PHE A 13 -8.03 -12.31 1.78
CA PHE A 13 -6.65 -12.81 1.85
C PHE A 13 -5.84 -12.41 0.61
N LEU A 14 -6.40 -12.59 -0.59
CA LEU A 14 -5.78 -12.12 -1.84
C LEU A 14 -5.63 -10.58 -1.83
N GLY A 15 -6.63 -9.85 -1.34
CA GLY A 15 -6.55 -8.39 -1.19
C GLY A 15 -5.43 -7.93 -0.24
N ARG A 16 -5.21 -8.64 0.88
CA ARG A 16 -4.11 -8.34 1.80
C ARG A 16 -2.73 -8.62 1.18
N LEU A 17 -2.58 -9.71 0.44
CA LEU A 17 -1.33 -10.03 -0.26
C LEU A 17 -1.01 -9.03 -1.37
N ALA A 18 -2.02 -8.63 -2.16
CA ALA A 18 -1.85 -7.61 -3.20
C ALA A 18 -1.46 -6.25 -2.60
N ARG A 19 -2.03 -5.89 -1.44
CA ARG A 19 -1.68 -4.65 -0.72
C ARG A 19 -0.24 -4.67 -0.23
N GLU A 20 0.22 -5.78 0.32
CA GLU A 20 1.61 -5.93 0.78
C GLU A 20 2.61 -5.89 -0.39
N ALA A 21 2.29 -6.55 -1.50
CA ALA A 21 3.12 -6.51 -2.71
C ALA A 21 3.22 -5.08 -3.28
N ARG A 22 2.12 -4.34 -3.30
CA ARG A 22 2.10 -2.93 -3.70
C ARG A 22 2.92 -2.07 -2.73
N PHE A 23 2.76 -2.26 -1.42
CA PHE A 23 3.52 -1.57 -0.39
C PHE A 23 5.03 -1.72 -0.57
N ARG A 24 5.50 -2.96 -0.80
CA ARG A 24 6.93 -3.24 -1.03
C ARG A 24 7.46 -2.60 -2.32
N ARG A 25 6.67 -2.62 -3.40
CA ARG A 25 7.03 -1.97 -4.67
C ARG A 25 7.09 -0.45 -4.54
N ASP A 26 6.13 0.14 -3.86
CA ASP A 26 6.05 1.59 -3.66
C ASP A 26 7.21 2.07 -2.78
N ILE A 27 7.55 1.33 -1.72
CA ILE A 27 8.77 1.61 -0.93
C ILE A 27 10.02 1.50 -1.77
N ALA A 28 10.22 0.42 -2.52
CA ALA A 28 11.42 0.24 -3.33
C ALA A 28 11.57 1.36 -4.38
N ARG A 29 10.46 1.80 -4.96
CA ARG A 29 10.43 2.92 -5.90
C ARG A 29 10.78 4.25 -5.24
N LEU A 30 10.26 4.50 -4.03
CA LEU A 30 10.55 5.72 -3.26
C LEU A 30 11.97 5.71 -2.68
N GLU A 31 12.50 4.55 -2.30
CA GLU A 31 13.88 4.39 -1.84
C GLU A 31 14.91 4.56 -2.96
N ALA A 32 14.49 4.31 -4.21
CA ALA A 32 15.28 4.53 -5.42
C ALA A 32 15.22 5.98 -5.94
N LEU A 33 14.31 6.83 -5.43
CA LEU A 33 14.36 8.26 -5.69
C LEU A 33 15.50 8.88 -4.88
N ASP A 34 16.14 9.88 -5.48
CA ASP A 34 17.16 10.64 -4.77
C ASP A 34 16.58 11.41 -3.58
N ASP A 35 17.38 11.56 -2.53
CA ASP A 35 16.97 12.18 -1.28
C ASP A 35 16.51 13.65 -1.45
N HIS A 36 16.99 14.34 -2.49
CA HIS A 36 16.56 15.71 -2.80
C HIS A 36 15.10 15.76 -3.26
N LEU A 37 14.66 14.82 -4.11
CA LEU A 37 13.27 14.73 -4.56
C LEU A 37 12.33 14.38 -3.42
N LEU A 38 12.76 13.51 -2.51
CA LEU A 38 12.00 13.18 -1.31
C LEU A 38 11.84 14.41 -0.39
N ARG A 39 12.91 15.20 -0.27
CA ARG A 39 12.89 16.43 0.54
C ARG A 39 11.99 17.51 -0.06
N ASP A 40 11.93 17.63 -1.39
CA ASP A 40 11.06 18.60 -2.08
C ASP A 40 9.57 18.35 -1.80
N ILE A 41 9.16 17.08 -1.64
CA ILE A 41 7.79 16.72 -1.25
C ILE A 41 7.60 16.65 0.28
N GLY A 42 8.59 17.11 1.07
CA GLY A 42 8.52 17.15 2.53
C GLY A 42 8.63 15.78 3.21
N VAL A 43 9.09 14.74 2.50
CA VAL A 43 9.21 13.39 3.04
C VAL A 43 10.68 13.08 3.35
N ALA A 44 10.96 12.84 4.63
CA ALA A 44 12.25 12.25 5.01
C ALA A 44 12.26 10.76 4.65
N ARG A 45 13.43 10.21 4.28
CA ARG A 45 13.62 8.77 4.01
C ARG A 45 13.05 7.84 5.10
N PRO A 46 13.26 8.07 6.42
CA PRO A 46 12.60 7.27 7.47
C PRO A 46 11.07 7.42 7.48
N GLY A 47 10.52 8.51 6.93
CA GLY A 47 9.09 8.78 6.80
C GLY A 47 8.41 8.06 5.64
N ILE A 48 9.15 7.53 4.65
CA ILE A 48 8.58 6.80 3.49
C ILE A 48 7.65 5.67 3.95
N ARG A 49 8.10 4.86 4.92
CA ARG A 49 7.30 3.74 5.44
C ARG A 49 6.01 4.18 6.13
N ARG A 50 5.99 5.40 6.70
CA ARG A 50 4.80 5.97 7.34
C ARG A 50 3.86 6.56 6.29
N ALA A 51 4.41 7.30 5.32
CA ALA A 51 3.67 7.88 4.20
C ALA A 51 2.95 6.81 3.36
N VAL A 52 3.63 5.71 3.01
CA VAL A 52 3.01 4.62 2.22
C VAL A 52 1.98 3.82 3.04
N ARG A 53 2.11 3.77 4.38
CA ARG A 53 1.09 3.15 5.26
C ARG A 53 -0.19 3.97 5.36
N GLY A 54 -0.16 5.26 5.00
CA GLY A 54 -1.31 6.17 5.14
C GLY A 54 -1.65 6.46 6.60
N GLN A 55 -0.63 6.54 7.46
CA GLN A 55 -0.79 7.00 8.84
C GLN A 55 -0.33 8.47 8.90
N ASP A 56 -1.27 9.39 8.65
CA ASP A 56 -1.13 10.81 8.97
C ASP A 56 -0.66 11.04 10.41
#